data_AF-A0A640SKZ0-F1
#
_entry.id   AF-A0A640SKZ0-F1
#
_cell.length_a   1.000
_cell.length_b   1.000
_cell.length_c   1.000
_cell.angle_alpha   90.00
_cell.angle_beta   90.00
_cell.angle_gamma   90.00
#
_symmetry.space_group_name_H-M   'P 1'
#
loop_
_entity.id
_entity.type
_entity.pdbx_description
1 polymer ?
#
loop_
_entity_poly.entity_id
_entity_poly.type
_entity_poly.pdbx_seq_one_letter_code
_entity_poly.pdbx_strand_id
1 'polypeptide(L)'
;MPPEPNTVTLAGVAHNNPHYDPGWSGFFLALLGIAGCLIAFTGVAVTIALLRVDGRKTWGNYVIGPVILVIGLATTTVGFQLL
;
A
#
# COMPACT_ATOMS: atom_id res chain seq x y z
N MET A 1 23.13 12.00 60.28
CA MET A 1 22.68 11.39 59.01
C MET A 1 21.60 12.29 58.45
N PRO A 2 21.83 13.06 57.38
CA PRO A 2 20.79 13.92 56.80
C PRO A 2 19.89 13.14 55.82
N PRO A 3 18.63 13.58 55.64
CA PRO A 3 17.55 12.82 54.99
C PRO A 3 17.65 12.79 53.45
N GLU A 4 17.24 11.67 52.84
CA GLU A 4 17.13 11.51 51.38
C GLU A 4 16.05 12.43 50.79
N PRO A 5 16.38 13.31 49.82
CA PRO A 5 15.39 14.08 49.11
C PRO A 5 15.11 13.45 47.73
N ASN A 6 13.91 12.88 47.63
CA ASN A 6 13.00 13.04 46.49
C ASN A 6 13.31 12.22 45.23
N THR A 7 12.79 10.98 45.20
CA THR A 7 12.47 10.28 43.96
C THR A 7 11.43 11.11 43.17
N VAL A 8 11.90 11.98 42.28
CA VAL A 8 11.05 12.74 41.38
C VAL A 8 10.58 11.80 40.28
N THR A 9 9.39 11.24 40.40
CA THR A 9 8.73 10.60 39.26
C THR A 9 8.44 11.70 38.25
N LEU A 10 9.26 11.80 37.20
CA LEU A 10 8.95 12.61 36.04
C LEU A 10 7.61 12.09 35.48
N ALA A 11 6.53 12.81 35.77
CA ALA A 11 5.31 12.65 35.02
C ALA A 11 5.63 13.10 33.60
N GLY A 12 5.83 12.14 32.69
CA GLY A 12 5.98 12.43 31.27
C GLY A 12 4.71 13.12 30.80
N VAL A 13 4.75 14.45 30.70
CA VAL A 13 3.70 15.22 30.07
C VAL A 13 3.76 14.87 28.59
N ALA A 14 2.94 13.90 28.19
CA ALA A 14 2.72 13.60 26.79
C ALA A 14 2.12 14.85 26.16
N HIS A 15 2.93 15.58 25.39
CA HIS A 15 2.45 16.68 24.58
C HIS A 15 1.58 16.05 23.49
N ASN A 16 0.27 15.96 23.76
CA ASN A 16 -0.73 15.54 22.78
C ASN A 16 -0.83 16.66 21.74
N ASN A 17 0.15 16.71 20.84
CA ASN A 17 0.14 17.65 19.74
C ASN A 17 -1.04 17.25 18.83
N PRO A 18 -2.12 18.05 18.73
CA PRO A 18 -3.26 17.72 17.90
C PRO A 18 -2.92 17.72 16.40
N HIS A 19 -1.74 18.25 16.05
CA HIS A 19 -1.15 18.21 14.71
C HIS A 19 0.01 17.22 14.59
N TYR A 20 0.03 16.17 15.43
CA TYR A 20 0.97 15.07 15.25
C TYR A 20 0.62 14.34 13.95
N ASP A 21 1.28 14.74 12.86
CA ASP A 21 1.34 13.95 11.65
C ASP A 21 2.43 12.90 11.86
N PRO A 22 2.08 11.61 11.94
CA PRO A 22 3.05 10.57 12.22
C PRO A 22 4.01 10.35 11.03
N GLY A 23 3.77 10.99 9.87
CA GLY A 23 4.66 10.95 8.70
C GLY A 23 4.57 9.66 7.87
N TRP A 24 3.60 8.80 8.16
CA TRP A 24 3.43 7.49 7.51
C TRP A 24 2.75 7.57 6.15
N SER A 25 2.19 8.72 5.77
CA SER A 25 1.50 8.92 4.50
C SER A 25 2.35 8.48 3.32
N GLY A 26 3.62 8.92 3.26
CA GLY A 26 4.57 8.49 2.22
C GLY A 26 4.85 6.98 2.25
N PHE A 27 4.94 6.36 3.43
CA PHE A 27 5.12 4.90 3.53
C PHE A 27 3.92 4.14 2.95
N PHE A 28 2.69 4.53 3.29
CA PHE A 28 1.49 3.89 2.76
C PHE A 28 1.31 4.10 1.26
N LEU A 29 1.71 5.28 0.75
CA LEU A 29 1.69 5.59 -0.67
C LEU A 29 2.71 4.76 -1.46
N ALA A 30 3.92 4.57 -0.92
CA ALA A 30 4.91 3.66 -1.50
C ALA A 30 4.40 2.21 -1.52
N LEU A 31 3.78 1.76 -0.42
CA LEU A 31 3.18 0.44 -0.33
C LEU A 31 2.07 0.25 -1.35
N LEU A 32 1.20 1.26 -1.53
CA LEU A 32 0.14 1.27 -2.54
C LEU A 32 0.71 1.18 -3.96
N GLY A 33 1.78 1.93 -4.24
CA GLY A 33 2.50 1.89 -5.52
C GLY A 33 3.07 0.50 -5.83
N ILE A 34 3.73 -0.13 -4.87
CA ILE A 34 4.29 -1.48 -5.00
C ILE A 34 3.17 -2.52 -5.20
N ALA A 35 2.09 -2.43 -4.42
CA ALA A 35 0.94 -3.31 -4.54
C ALA A 35 0.28 -3.19 -5.92
N GLY A 36 0.09 -1.97 -6.43
CA GLY A 36 -0.42 -1.73 -7.78
C GLY A 36 0.45 -2.39 -8.86
N CYS A 37 1.77 -2.36 -8.68
CA CYS A 37 2.72 -2.98 -9.59
C CYS A 37 2.54 -4.51 -9.63
N LEU A 38 2.42 -5.15 -8.47
CA LEU A 38 2.15 -6.60 -8.37
C LEU A 38 0.81 -6.99 -9.01
N ILE A 39 -0.22 -6.17 -8.82
CA ILE A 39 -1.54 -6.39 -9.43
C ILE A 39 -1.43 -6.28 -10.96
N ALA A 40 -0.70 -5.29 -11.48
CA ALA A 40 -0.48 -5.13 -12.91
C ALA A 40 0.26 -6.33 -13.52
N PHE A 41 1.35 -6.80 -12.89
CA PHE A 41 2.06 -8.02 -13.31
C PHE A 41 1.16 -9.25 -13.30
N THR A 42 0.31 -9.38 -12.28
CA THR A 42 -0.66 -10.48 -12.20
C THR A 42 -1.68 -10.40 -13.35
N GLY A 43 -2.17 -9.20 -13.67
CA GLY A 43 -3.06 -8.97 -14.82
C GLY A 43 -2.42 -9.37 -16.15
N VAL A 44 -1.14 -9.03 -16.37
CA VAL A 44 -0.38 -9.47 -17.55
C VAL A 44 -0.24 -11.00 -17.58
N ALA A 45 0.17 -11.61 -16.47
CA ALA A 45 0.38 -13.06 -16.37
C ALA A 45 -0.92 -13.83 -16.63
N VAL A 46 -2.04 -13.39 -16.05
CA VAL A 46 -3.37 -13.96 -16.29
C VAL A 46 -3.79 -13.79 -17.74
N THR A 47 -3.55 -12.62 -18.35
CA THR A 47 -3.83 -12.40 -19.77
C THR A 47 -3.05 -13.40 -20.65
N ILE A 48 -1.75 -13.54 -20.42
CA ILE A 48 -0.90 -14.47 -21.19
C ILE A 48 -1.33 -15.92 -20.97
N ALA A 49 -1.63 -16.31 -19.74
CA ALA A 49 -2.08 -17.66 -19.41
C ALA A 49 -3.41 -17.99 -20.12
N LEU A 50 -4.38 -17.07 -20.09
CA LEU A 50 -5.67 -17.24 -20.78
C LEU A 50 -5.52 -17.23 -22.31
N LEU A 51 -4.53 -16.50 -22.84
CA LEU A 51 -4.20 -16.54 -24.27
C LEU A 51 -3.61 -17.88 -24.70
N ARG A 52 -2.83 -18.55 -23.84
CA ARG A 52 -2.18 -19.84 -24.12
C ARG A 52 -3.05 -21.07 -23.90
N VAL A 53 -4.22 -20.93 -23.27
CA VAL A 53 -5.17 -22.04 -23.09
C VAL A 53 -5.98 -22.24 -24.38
N ASP A 54 -5.85 -23.43 -24.99
CA ASP A 54 -6.60 -23.90 -26.18
C ASP A 54 -8.03 -24.39 -25.86
N GLY A 55 -8.60 -23.97 -24.73
CA GLY A 55 -9.97 -24.29 -24.33
C GLY A 55 -11.02 -23.31 -24.89
N ARG A 56 -12.32 -23.64 -24.76
CA ARG A 56 -13.44 -22.75 -25.14
C ARG A 56 -13.24 -21.34 -24.56
N LYS A 57 -12.85 -20.42 -25.43
CA LYS A 57 -12.48 -19.04 -25.08
C LYS A 57 -13.75 -18.20 -25.00
N THR A 58 -14.30 -18.05 -23.79
CA THR A 58 -15.38 -17.08 -23.54
C THR A 58 -14.82 -15.67 -23.58
N TRP A 59 -15.57 -14.72 -24.17
CA TRP A 59 -15.15 -13.32 -24.30
C TRP A 59 -14.72 -12.68 -22.97
N GLY A 60 -15.33 -13.09 -21.84
CA GLY A 60 -14.95 -12.65 -20.50
C GLY A 60 -13.49 -12.95 -20.12
N ASN A 61 -12.91 -14.05 -20.59
CA ASN A 61 -11.51 -14.39 -20.31
C ASN A 61 -10.52 -13.44 -20.99
N TYR A 62 -10.93 -12.79 -22.08
CA TYR A 62 -10.12 -11.77 -22.74
C TYR A 62 -10.15 -10.41 -22.01
N VAL A 63 -11.20 -10.13 -21.24
CA VAL A 63 -11.42 -8.82 -20.60
C VAL A 63 -10.85 -8.78 -19.18
N ILE A 64 -10.86 -9.91 -18.46
CA ILE A 64 -10.42 -9.99 -17.06
C ILE A 64 -8.96 -9.53 -16.89
N GLY A 65 -8.04 -10.05 -17.70
CA GLY A 65 -6.63 -9.72 -17.60
C GLY A 65 -6.32 -8.22 -17.84
N PRO A 66 -6.82 -7.61 -18.94
CA PRO A 66 -6.71 -6.19 -19.17
C PRO A 66 -7.34 -5.31 -18.09
N VAL A 67 -8.49 -5.70 -17.54
CA VAL A 67 -9.14 -4.94 -16.45
C VAL A 67 -8.27 -4.96 -15.18
N ILE A 68 -7.75 -6.11 -14.79
CA ILE A 68 -6.83 -6.22 -13.64
C ILE A 68 -5.58 -5.38 -13.88
N LEU A 69 -5.05 -5.38 -15.11
CA LEU A 69 -3.90 -4.56 -15.49
C LEU A 69 -4.18 -3.07 -15.33
N VAL A 70 -5.33 -2.58 -15.84
CA VAL A 70 -5.74 -1.17 -15.72
C VAL A 70 -5.90 -0.77 -14.26
N ILE A 71 -6.52 -1.62 -13.43
CA ILE A 71 -6.70 -1.37 -11.99
C ILE A 71 -5.33 -1.29 -11.30
N GLY A 72 -4.41 -2.23 -11.60
CA GLY A 72 -3.05 -2.21 -11.07
C GLY A 72 -2.31 -0.93 -11.46
N LEU A 73 -2.38 -0.53 -12.74
CA LEU A 73 -1.75 0.69 -13.25
C LEU A 73 -2.30 1.96 -12.59
N ALA A 74 -3.62 2.07 -12.46
CA ALA A 74 -4.26 3.20 -11.80
C ALA A 74 -3.84 3.30 -10.32
N THR A 75 -3.73 2.15 -9.65
CA THR A 75 -3.30 2.07 -8.24
C THR A 75 -1.83 2.50 -8.10
N THR A 76 -0.97 2.05 -9.01
CA THR A 76 0.44 2.45 -9.09
C THR A 76 0.58 3.96 -9.33
N THR A 77 -0.16 4.52 -10.29
CA THR A 77 -0.08 5.96 -10.60
C THR A 77 -0.52 6.80 -9.41
N VAL A 78 -1.60 6.42 -8.71
CA VAL A 78 -2.05 7.14 -7.51
C VAL A 78 -1.03 7.02 -6.38
N GLY A 79 -0.49 5.82 -6.15
CA GLY A 79 0.52 5.58 -5.12
C GLY A 79 1.80 6.38 -5.33
N PHE A 80 2.30 6.49 -6.57
CA PHE A 80 3.53 7.22 -6.86
C PHE A 80 3.35 8.71 -7.16
N GLN A 81 2.19 9.17 -7.65
CA GLN A 81 1.94 10.61 -7.87
C GLN A 81 1.71 11.38 -6.57
N LEU A 82 1.18 10.70 -5.56
CA LEU A 82 0.86 11.32 -4.26
C LEU A 82 2.00 11.16 -3.25
N LEU A 83 3.00 10.33 -3.55
CA LEU A 83 4.23 10.14 -2.77
C LEU A 83 5.14 11.36 -2.86
#